data_AF-A0A0C2VPS5-F1
#
_entry.id   AF-A0A0C2VPS5-F1
#
_cell.length_a   1.000
_cell.length_b   1.000
_cell.length_c   1.000
_cell.angle_alpha   90.00
_cell.angle_beta   90.00
_cell.angle_gamma   90.00
#
_symmetry.space_group_name_H-M   'P 1'
#
loop_
_entity.id
_entity.type
_entity.pdbx_description
1 polymer ?
#
loop_
_entity_poly.entity_id
_entity_poly.type
_entity_poly.pdbx_seq_one_letter_code
_entity_poly.pdbx_strand_id
1 'polypeptide(L)' 'MNGQPVKPIALRLTDHSIAERVQDLSAQHGLSLNMTVNMLLGYAFNKVDEEGKEFTPVTVFETKEGGE' A
#
# COMPACT_ATOMS: atom_id res chain seq x y z
N MET A 1 10.65 20.78 12.59
CA MET A 1 9.52 20.31 11.76
C MET A 1 8.25 20.56 12.55
N ASN A 2 7.47 21.59 12.19
CA ASN A 2 6.12 21.78 12.74
C ASN A 2 5.17 20.82 11.99
N GLY A 3 5.25 19.54 12.31
CA GLY A 3 4.41 18.52 11.72
C GLY A 3 3.07 18.48 12.44
N GLN A 4 1.98 18.77 11.75
CA GLN A 4 0.66 18.39 12.23
C GLN A 4 0.69 16.89 12.60
N PRO A 5 0.00 16.47 13.67
CA PRO A 5 -0.02 15.07 14.07
C PRO A 5 -0.47 14.21 12.90
N VAL A 6 0.32 13.18 12.58
CA VAL A 6 0.00 12.23 11.51
C VAL A 6 -1.32 11.56 11.88
N LYS A 7 -2.37 11.83 11.12
CA LYS A 7 -3.68 11.21 11.33
C LYS A 7 -3.59 9.73 10.97
N PRO A 8 -3.96 8.80 11.87
CA PRO A 8 -3.92 7.37 11.54
C PRO A 8 -4.89 7.07 10.39
N ILE A 9 -4.43 6.28 9.43
CA ILE A 9 -5.23 5.79 8.31
C ILE A 9 -5.43 4.29 8.51
N ALA A 10 -6.70 3.86 8.57
CA ALA A 10 -7.02 2.45 8.54
C ALA A 10 -6.91 1.94 7.10
N LEU A 11 -5.94 1.06 6.84
CA LEU A 11 -5.74 0.45 5.52
C LEU A 11 -6.30 -0.98 5.52
N ARG A 12 -7.09 -1.31 4.51
CA ARG A 12 -7.50 -2.69 4.22
C ARG A 12 -6.81 -3.12 2.93
N LEU A 13 -6.00 -4.17 3.01
CA LEU A 13 -5.48 -4.87 1.83
C LEU A 13 -6.56 -5.86 1.37
N THR A 14 -7.16 -5.59 0.21
CA THR A 14 -8.26 -6.40 -0.33
C THR A 14 -7.78 -7.69 -0.98
N ASP A 15 -6.56 -7.70 -1.51
CA ASP A 15 -5.91 -8.88 -2.07
C ASP A 15 -5.08 -9.61 -1.00
N HIS A 16 -5.39 -10.89 -0.79
CA HIS A 16 -4.69 -11.74 0.19
C HIS A 16 -3.21 -11.93 -0.15
N SER A 17 -2.85 -12.03 -1.43
CA SER A 17 -1.45 -12.19 -1.86
C SER A 17 -0.60 -10.95 -1.53
N ILE A 18 -1.20 -9.75 -1.59
CA ILE A 18 -0.53 -8.52 -1.19
C ILE A 18 -0.36 -8.51 0.33
N ALA A 19 -1.38 -8.89 1.08
CA ALA A 19 -1.30 -8.96 2.54
C ALA A 19 -0.23 -9.94 3.04
N GLU A 20 -0.10 -11.11 2.41
CA GLU A 20 0.93 -12.10 2.72
C GLU A 20 2.33 -11.55 2.39
N ARG A 21 2.52 -10.97 1.20
CA ARG A 21 3.80 -10.36 0.81
C ARG A 21 4.25 -9.24 1.77
N VAL A 22 3.33 -8.42 2.25
CA VAL A 22 3.64 -7.36 3.23
C VAL A 22 4.10 -7.98 4.55
N GLN A 23 3.46 -9.08 5.00
CA GLN A 23 3.86 -9.80 6.20
C GLN A 23 5.25 -10.44 6.05
N ASP A 24 5.52 -11.09 4.92
CA ASP A 24 6.80 -11.71 4.64
C ASP A 24 7.94 -10.68 4.62
N LEU A 25 7.75 -9.55 3.94
CA LEU A 25 8.74 -8.47 3.90
C LEU A 25 8.97 -7.85 5.28
N SER A 26 7.91 -7.69 6.07
CA SER A 26 8.00 -7.21 7.46
C SER A 26 8.84 -8.16 8.30
N ALA A 27 8.58 -9.47 8.23
CA ALA A 27 9.32 -10.49 8.96
C ALA A 27 10.79 -10.58 8.49
N GLN A 28 11.02 -10.60 7.18
CA GLN A 28 12.35 -10.72 6.58
C GLN A 28 13.30 -9.61 7.01
N HIS A 29 12.79 -8.38 7.16
CA HIS A 29 13.60 -7.20 7.47
C HIS A 29 13.45 -6.73 8.92
N GLY A 30 12.68 -7.43 9.76
CA GLY A 30 12.45 -7.06 11.16
C GLY A 30 11.75 -5.69 11.32
N LEU A 31 10.90 -5.32 10.35
CA LEU A 31 10.16 -4.06 10.34
C LEU A 31 8.75 -4.26 10.85
N SER A 32 8.12 -3.22 11.40
CA SER A 32 6.67 -3.26 11.68
C SER A 32 5.88 -3.23 10.37
N LEU A 33 4.69 -3.83 10.35
CA LEU A 33 3.79 -3.80 9.18
C LEU A 33 3.53 -2.35 8.71
N ASN A 34 3.32 -1.41 9.63
CA ASN A 34 3.14 0.01 9.29
C ASN A 34 4.36 0.60 8.57
N MET A 35 5.57 0.28 9.04
CA MET A 35 6.80 0.77 8.41
C MET A 35 6.97 0.16 7.02
N THR A 36 6.74 -1.15 6.89
CA THR A 36 6.80 -1.85 5.61
C THR A 36 5.83 -1.25 4.60
N VAL A 37 4.57 -1.02 5.00
CA VAL A 37 3.56 -0.38 4.13
C VAL A 37 3.98 1.04 3.75
N ASN A 38 4.46 1.84 4.70
CA ASN A 38 4.91 3.21 4.41
C ASN A 38 6.07 3.25 3.41
N MET A 39 7.05 2.33 3.54
CA MET A 39 8.16 2.24 2.60
C MET A 39 7.71 1.81 1.21
N LEU A 40 6.81 0.84 1.11
CA LEU A 40 6.25 0.38 -0.17
C LEU A 40 5.45 1.48 -0.87
N LEU A 41 4.61 2.21 -0.13
CA LEU A 41 3.86 3.35 -0.66
C LEU A 41 4.81 4.46 -1.14
N GLY A 42 5.82 4.81 -0.33
CA GLY A 42 6.84 5.80 -0.72
C GLY A 42 7.58 5.41 -2.00
N TYR A 43 7.97 4.14 -2.13
CA TYR A 43 8.57 3.62 -3.36
C TYR A 43 7.62 3.73 -4.56
N ALA A 44 6.36 3.35 -4.40
CA ALA A 44 5.36 3.41 -5.46
C ALA A 44 5.11 4.85 -5.94
N PHE A 45 4.97 5.82 -5.03
CA PHE A 45 4.83 7.23 -5.39
C PHE A 45 6.07 7.77 -6.11
N ASN A 46 7.27 7.49 -5.60
CA ASN A 46 8.51 7.89 -6.28
C ASN A 46 8.58 7.33 -7.71
N LYS A 47 8.13 6.09 -7.93
CA LYS A 47 8.10 5.47 -9.26
C LYS A 47 7.08 6.12 -10.19
N VAL A 48 5.90 6.46 -9.70
CA VAL A 48 4.89 7.19 -10.48
C VAL A 48 5.44 8.55 -10.92
N ASP A 49 6.09 9.26 -10.00
CA ASP A 49 6.72 10.56 -10.27
C ASP A 49 7.89 10.44 -11.28
N GLU A 50 8.77 9.46 -11.09
CA GLU A 50 9.90 9.17 -12.00
C GLU A 50 9.43 8.86 -13.44
N GLU A 51 8.31 8.14 -13.56
CA GLU A 51 7.74 7.75 -14.86
C GLU A 51 6.88 8.85 -15.49
N GLY A 52 6.69 9.99 -14.80
CA GLY A 52 5.83 11.08 -15.26
C GLY A 52 4.38 10.65 -15.45
N LYS A 53 3.95 9.61 -14.72
CA LYS A 53 2.58 9.08 -14.81
C LYS A 53 1.67 9.87 -13.90
N GLU A 54 0.48 10.21 -14.37
CA GLU A 54 -0.56 10.69 -13.48
C GLU A 54 -1.22 9.50 -12.79
N PHE A 55 -1.44 9.62 -11.47
CA PHE A 55 -2.25 8.65 -10.75
C PHE A 55 -3.66 8.64 -11.35
N THR A 56 -3.94 7.64 -12.16
CA THR A 56 -5.28 7.39 -12.67
C THR A 56 -5.96 6.41 -11.72
N PRO A 57 -7.10 6.75 -11.10
CA PRO A 57 -7.84 5.80 -10.29
C PRO A 57 -8.38 4.69 -11.19
N VAL A 58 -7.65 3.59 -11.28
CA VAL A 58 -8.11 2.39 -11.99
C VAL A 58 -8.60 1.40 -10.94
N THR A 59 -9.79 0.86 -11.13
CA THR A 59 -10.23 -0.31 -10.37
C THR A 59 -9.39 -1.49 -10.82
N VAL A 60 -8.30 -1.77 -10.11
CA VAL A 60 -7.37 -2.87 -10.45
C VAL A 60 -7.94 -4.24 -10.08
N PHE A 61 -8.96 -4.26 -9.21
CA PHE A 61 -9.61 -5.47 -8.73
C PHE A 61 -11.12 -5.33 -8.88
N GLU A 62 -11.70 -6.05 -9.83
CA GLU A 62 -13.13 -6.31 -9.84
C GLU A 62 -13.44 -7.26 -8.68
N THR A 63 -14.08 -6.73 -7.64
CA THR A 63 -14.87 -7.61 -6.76
C THR A 63 -15.94 -8.24 -7.64
N LYS A 64 -15.90 -9.56 -7.83
CA LYS A 64 -17.04 -10.29 -8.40
C LYS A 64 -18.23 -10.07 -7.48
N GLU A 65 -19.06 -9.08 -7.80
CA GLU A 65 -20.39 -8.98 -7.23
C GLU A 65 -21.24 -10.09 -7.85
N GLY A 66 -21.79 -10.95 -6.99
CA GLY A 66 -22.87 -11.87 -7.36
C GLY A 66 -22.43 -13.14 -8.09
N GLY A 67 -22.25 -14.22 -7.31
CA GLY A 67 -22.43 -15.59 -7.78
C GLY A 67 -23.23 -16.30 -6.71
N GLU A 68 -24.45 -16.71 -7.08
CA GLU A 68 -25.51 -17.33 -6.28
C GLU A 68 -25.07 -18.46 -5.33
#